data_AF-A0A381SUG7-F1
#
_entry.id   AF-A0A381SUG7-F1
#
_cell.length_a   1.000
_cell.length_b   1.000
_cell.length_c   1.000
_cell.angle_alpha   90.00
_cell.angle_beta   90.00
_cell.angle_gamma   90.00
#
_symmetry.space_group_name_H-M   'P 1'
#
loop_
_entity.id
_entity.type
_entity.pdbx_description
1 polymer ?
#
loop_
_entity_poly.entity_id
_entity_poly.type
_entity_poly.pdbx_seq_one_letter_code
_entity_poly.pdbx_strand_id
1 'polypeptide(L)'
;MYVCGPTVYDFPHIGNARPLVVFDVLFRLLKKIYGENEITYVRNITDVDDKIIESSKKNKKSINELTEIITKSFHEDCRYLYCLNPTFEPK
;
A
#
# COMPACT_ATOMS: atom_id res chain seq x y z
N MET A 1 9.84 1.72 -11.10
CA MET A 1 8.41 1.34 -11.17
C MET A 1 7.67 2.11 -10.08
N TYR A 2 6.71 2.97 -10.44
CA TYR A 2 5.82 3.61 -9.47
C TYR A 2 4.42 3.01 -9.56
N VAL A 3 3.80 2.75 -8.42
CA VAL A 3 2.43 2.25 -8.32
C VAL A 3 1.70 3.07 -7.26
N CYS A 4 0.52 3.60 -7.58
CA CYS A 4 -0.31 4.28 -6.59
C CYS A 4 -0.69 3.31 -5.48
N GLY A 5 -0.42 3.65 -4.23
CA GLY A 5 -0.84 2.84 -3.09
C GLY A 5 -2.20 3.25 -2.53
N PRO A 6 -2.58 2.71 -1.35
CA PRO A 6 -3.90 2.87 -0.79
C PRO A 6 -4.12 4.26 -0.20
N THR A 7 -5.37 4.70 -0.20
CA THR A 7 -5.87 5.71 0.74
C THR A 7 -6.28 5.00 2.03
N VAL A 8 -5.65 5.33 3.15
CA VAL A 8 -5.77 4.57 4.41
C VAL A 8 -6.96 5.05 5.27
N TYR A 9 -8.15 5.05 4.68
CA TYR A 9 -9.41 5.45 5.33
C TYR A 9 -10.23 4.25 5.86
N ASP A 10 -10.02 3.05 5.31
CA ASP A 10 -10.74 1.83 5.66
C ASP A 10 -9.88 0.58 5.41
N PHE A 11 -10.28 -0.56 5.97
CA PHE A 11 -9.55 -1.82 5.82
C PHE A 11 -9.47 -2.26 4.36
N PRO A 12 -8.32 -2.80 3.91
CA PRO A 12 -8.16 -3.27 2.54
C PRO A 12 -9.17 -4.36 2.19
N HIS A 13 -9.71 -4.30 0.97
CA HIS A 13 -10.58 -5.33 0.41
C HIS A 13 -9.89 -6.03 -0.76
N ILE A 14 -10.52 -7.10 -1.30
CA ILE A 14 -9.95 -7.89 -2.40
C ILE A 14 -9.61 -7.05 -3.65
N GLY A 15 -10.37 -5.97 -3.89
CA GLY A 15 -10.06 -4.99 -4.94
C GLY A 15 -8.73 -4.25 -4.75
N ASN A 16 -8.25 -4.06 -3.51
CA ASN A 16 -6.91 -3.54 -3.22
C ASN A 16 -5.84 -4.64 -3.35
N ALA A 17 -6.17 -5.89 -2.99
CA ALA A 17 -5.25 -7.02 -3.10
C ALA A 17 -4.86 -7.34 -4.56
N ARG A 18 -5.81 -7.23 -5.49
CA ARG A 18 -5.55 -7.51 -6.91
C ARG A 18 -4.40 -6.68 -7.52
N PRO A 19 -4.41 -5.33 -7.47
CA PRO A 19 -3.31 -4.54 -8.03
C PRO A 19 -2.00 -4.82 -7.30
N LEU A 20 -2.00 -5.05 -5.97
CA LEU A 20 -0.79 -5.43 -5.24
C LEU A 20 -0.10 -6.66 -5.84
N VAL A 21 -0.87 -7.73 -6.04
CA VAL A 21 -0.33 -8.99 -6.59
C VAL A 21 0.09 -8.82 -8.04
N VAL A 22 -0.69 -8.12 -8.87
CA VAL A 22 -0.35 -7.89 -10.28
C VAL A 22 0.97 -7.13 -10.42
N PHE A 23 1.15 -6.07 -9.62
CA PHE A 23 2.39 -5.29 -9.67
C PHE A 23 3.56 -5.99 -8.97
N ASP A 24 3.32 -6.87 -7.99
CA ASP A 24 4.36 -7.73 -7.44
C ASP A 24 4.89 -8.72 -8.48
N VAL A 25 4.00 -9.35 -9.26
CA VAL A 25 4.40 -10.22 -10.38
C VAL A 25 5.22 -9.44 -11.41
N LEU A 26 4.79 -8.23 -11.77
CA LEU A 26 5.55 -7.37 -12.68
C LEU A 26 6.91 -7.00 -12.09
N PHE A 27 6.98 -6.63 -10.81
CA PHE A 27 8.24 -6.28 -10.15
C PHE A 27 9.22 -7.45 -10.19
N ARG A 28 8.77 -8.66 -9.81
CA ARG A 28 9.59 -9.88 -9.87
C ARG A 28 10.06 -10.19 -11.28
N LEU A 29 9.20 -10.02 -12.29
CA LEU A 29 9.57 -10.22 -13.69
C LEU A 29 10.66 -9.23 -14.13
N LEU A 30 10.50 -7.94 -13.79
CA LEU A 30 11.48 -6.92 -14.13
C LEU A 30 12.83 -7.19 -13.45
N LYS A 31 12.83 -7.56 -12.16
CA LYS A 31 14.06 -7.97 -11.45
C LYS A 31 14.76 -9.15 -12.11
N LYS A 32 13.98 -10.14 -12.57
CA LYS A 32 14.53 -11.32 -13.29
C LYS A 32 15.14 -10.96 -14.65
N ILE A 33 14.55 -10.01 -15.37
CA ILE A 33 15.01 -9.62 -16.72
C ILE A 33 16.22 -8.70 -16.65
N TYR A 34 16.18 -7.69 -15.78
CA TYR A 34 17.17 -6.61 -15.76
C TYR A 34 18.21 -6.76 -14.65
N GLY A 35 17.95 -7.59 -13.64
CA GLY A 35 18.83 -7.77 -12.47
C GLY A 35 18.14 -7.33 -11.18
N GLU A 36 18.47 -8.02 -10.08
CA GLU A 36 17.81 -7.84 -8.79
C GLU A 36 17.93 -6.42 -8.22
N ASN A 37 18.98 -5.69 -8.57
CA ASN A 37 19.28 -4.36 -8.03
C ASN A 37 18.98 -3.22 -9.01
N GLU A 38 18.53 -3.52 -10.23
CA GLU A 38 18.31 -2.51 -11.28
C GLU A 38 16.91 -1.86 -11.21
N ILE A 39 15.98 -2.45 -10.44
CA ILE A 39 14.59 -2.00 -10.38
C ILE A 39 14.31 -1.34 -9.04
N THR A 40 14.11 -0.02 -9.07
CA THR A 40 13.53 0.73 -7.95
C THR A 40 12.01 0.65 -7.98
N TYR A 41 11.39 0.13 -6.92
CA TYR A 41 9.94 0.10 -6.74
C TYR A 41 9.49 1.14 -5.73
N VAL A 42 8.60 2.06 -6.13
CA VAL A 42 8.01 3.09 -5.28
C VAL A 42 6.49 2.88 -5.20
N ARG A 43 5.94 2.91 -3.99
CA ARG A 43 4.49 2.88 -3.76
C ARG A 43 4.15 3.86 -2.65
N ASN A 44 3.29 4.84 -2.88
CA ASN A 44 2.94 5.79 -1.81
C ASN A 44 1.88 5.23 -0.84
N ILE A 45 1.71 5.85 0.32
CA ILE A 45 0.52 5.72 1.16
C ILE A 45 -0.18 7.07 1.15
N THR A 46 -1.46 7.12 0.79
CA THR A 46 -2.22 8.37 0.87
C THR A 46 -2.83 8.47 2.26
N ASP A 47 -2.20 9.25 3.14
CA ASP A 47 -2.61 9.44 4.54
C ASP A 47 -3.32 10.79 4.79
N VAL A 48 -3.47 11.62 3.75
CA VAL A 48 -4.28 12.84 3.74
C VAL A 48 -5.25 12.81 2.57
N ASP A 49 -6.56 12.70 2.88
CA ASP A 49 -7.65 12.65 1.89
C ASP A 49 -8.98 12.96 2.60
N ASP A 50 -9.97 13.50 1.87
CA ASP A 50 -11.30 13.80 2.43
C ASP A 50 -11.99 12.56 3.02
N LYS A 51 -11.79 11.38 2.42
CA LYS A 51 -12.33 10.12 2.93
C LYS A 51 -11.77 9.74 4.30
N ILE A 52 -10.52 10.11 4.57
CA ILE A 52 -9.88 9.89 5.87
C ILE A 52 -10.52 10.79 6.92
N ILE A 53 -10.80 12.06 6.58
CA ILE A 53 -11.49 13.00 7.47
C ILE A 53 -12.88 12.48 7.82
N GLU A 54 -13.64 12.01 6.83
CA GLU A 54 -14.97 11.43 7.03
C GLU A 54 -14.93 10.16 7.89
N SER A 55 -14.00 9.24 7.58
CA SER A 55 -13.84 7.99 8.31
C SER A 55 -13.39 8.21 9.76
N SER A 56 -12.48 9.17 10.01
CA SER A 56 -12.04 9.56 11.35
C SER A 56 -13.22 10.03 12.20
N LYS A 57 -14.09 10.91 11.66
CA LYS A 57 -15.31 11.36 12.33
C LYS A 57 -16.27 10.21 12.61
N LYS A 58 -16.50 9.33 11.63
CA LYS A 58 -17.41 8.18 11.76
C LYS A 58 -16.95 7.19 12.84
N ASN A 59 -15.65 6.92 12.89
CA ASN A 59 -15.07 5.95 13.83
C ASN A 59 -14.70 6.56 15.19
N LYS A 60 -14.86 7.88 15.38
CA LYS A 60 -14.47 8.63 16.59
C LYS A 60 -13.00 8.41 16.98
N LYS A 61 -12.13 8.33 15.98
CA LYS A 61 -10.67 8.20 16.13
C LYS A 61 -9.98 9.43 15.59
N SER A 62 -8.80 9.77 16.12
CA SER A 62 -7.97 10.79 15.47
C SER A 62 -7.54 10.33 14.08
N ILE A 63 -7.24 11.27 13.17
CA ILE A 63 -6.76 10.94 11.81
C ILE A 63 -5.51 10.05 11.91
N ASN A 64 -4.52 10.43 12.72
CA ASN A 64 -3.29 9.66 12.89
C ASN A 64 -3.56 8.24 13.40
N GLU A 65 -4.42 8.09 14.41
CA GLU A 65 -4.77 6.77 14.94
C GLU A 65 -5.43 5.90 13.87
N LEU A 66 -6.36 6.46 13.09
CA LEU A 66 -7.01 5.74 12.01
C LEU A 66 -6.00 5.32 10.93
N THR A 67 -5.21 6.27 10.41
CA THR A 67 -4.28 6.01 9.31
C THR A 67 -3.18 5.04 9.72
N GLU A 68 -2.68 5.08 10.95
CA GLU A 68 -1.71 4.11 11.48
C GLU A 68 -2.28 2.69 11.54
N ILE A 69 -3.50 2.53 12.07
CA ILE A 69 -4.16 1.22 12.16
C ILE A 69 -4.36 0.62 10.76
N ILE A 70 -4.90 1.41 9.85
CA ILE A 70 -5.20 0.94 8.49
C ILE A 70 -3.91 0.68 7.71
N THR A 71 -2.89 1.54 7.83
CA THR A 71 -1.57 1.30 7.22
C THR A 71 -0.96 0.00 7.71
N LYS A 72 -1.03 -0.26 9.03
CA LYS A 72 -0.54 -1.51 9.61
C LYS A 72 -1.27 -2.73 9.04
N SER A 73 -2.61 -2.67 8.95
CA SER A 73 -3.41 -3.74 8.34
C SER A 73 -3.02 -3.97 6.88
N PHE A 74 -2.85 -2.90 6.10
CA PHE A 74 -2.40 -2.99 4.71
C PHE A 74 -1.03 -3.67 4.56
N HIS A 75 -0.09 -3.39 5.47
CA HIS A 75 1.20 -4.06 5.48
C HIS A 75 1.09 -5.53 5.91
N GLU A 76 0.20 -5.86 6.82
CA GLU A 76 -0.12 -7.24 7.21
C GLU A 76 -0.66 -8.02 6.00
N ASP A 77 -1.59 -7.44 5.25
CA ASP A 77 -2.13 -8.05 4.03
C ASP A 77 -1.07 -8.21 2.93
N CYS A 78 -0.21 -7.21 2.73
CA CYS A 78 0.91 -7.32 1.79
C CYS A 78 1.82 -8.52 2.14
N ARG A 79 2.14 -8.70 3.42
CA ARG A 79 2.94 -9.84 3.90
C ARG A 79 2.20 -11.16 3.74
N TYR A 80 0.92 -11.20 4.07
CA TYR A 80 0.07 -12.38 3.92
C TYR A 80 -0.01 -12.85 2.46
N LEU A 81 -0.04 -11.90 1.52
CA LEU A 81 -0.05 -12.15 0.08
C LEU A 81 1.35 -12.37 -0.52
N TYR A 82 2.40 -12.45 0.29
CA TYR A 82 3.79 -12.62 -0.15
C TYR A 82 4.28 -11.55 -1.15
N CYS A 83 3.69 -10.35 -1.11
CA CYS A 83 4.14 -9.23 -1.93
C CYS A 83 5.49 -8.72 -1.41
N LEU A 84 6.42 -8.44 -2.33
CA LEU A 84 7.67 -7.80 -1.99
C LEU A 84 7.43 -6.35 -1.54
N ASN A 85 8.24 -5.89 -0.60
CA ASN A 85 8.20 -4.50 -0.18
C ASN A 85 8.69 -3.57 -1.31
N PRO A 86 8.10 -2.37 -1.44
CA PRO A 86 8.68 -1.34 -2.27
C PRO A 86 10.05 -0.91 -1.72
N THR A 87 10.92 -0.47 -2.61
CA THR A 87 12.20 0.17 -2.27
C THR A 87 11.94 1.47 -1.48
N PHE A 88 10.91 2.22 -1.86
CA PHE A 88 10.49 3.45 -1.17
C PHE A 88 8.97 3.50 -1.01
N GLU A 89 8.52 3.92 0.18
CA GLU A 89 7.10 4.09 0.50
C GLU A 89 6.83 5.48 1.09
N PRO A 90 6.74 6.53 0.25
CA PRO A 90 6.45 7.88 0.73
C PRO A 90 5.01 8.01 1.22
N LYS A 91 4.78 8.95 2.12
CA LYS A 91 3.46 9.39 2.57
C LYS A 91 3.19 10.78 2.02
#